data_AF-A0A9D4U571-F1
#
_entry.id   AF-A0A9D4U571-F1
#
_cell.length_a   1.000
_cell.length_b   1.000
_cell.length_c   1.000
_cell.angle_alpha   90.00
_cell.angle_beta   90.00
_cell.angle_gamma   90.00
#
_symmetry.space_group_name_H-M   'P 1'
#
loop_
_entity.id
_entity.type
_entity.pdbx_description
1 polymer ?
#
loop_
_entity_poly.entity_id
_entity_poly.type
_entity_poly.pdbx_seq_one_letter_code
_entity_poly.pdbx_strand_id
1 'polypeptide(L)'
;TAGPTFTMLKLKGWPNAVRPLSLHRDSGSRDPLYTRSHFLLVCTSEALLFARLSLSLSLSLSLSLCTSEALFVCASLSLSLSGHQRLFCLRLSLSLSLSLSHTHTHTHTHTHTHSKNPNFLCKKGNAVSDDPGITVFRVSSPKEMACSPVEESKRYIARTQKTNQLKTFLALAIWLCVIHLVIFLLILMVFVLPFRWSLTLGAVLVTLMVIPLFEKSALAEFVSRFVCKHGPGHFPVTVVIDDKDALDPNQAYVFAVEPHAVIPLGVVGLCENTGLLPLKKLKGFASSAVFYTPILRHVWTWLGLAPAKRKLVVDSLKQGYSCVLIPGGVSEMLYMEPDREVVYLKKRFGFIRIAIEMGAPLVPTFIFGHTHIYKWWKPKGMLYNEMSRVLKFAPLLFWGMYGTPIPFPRPLYVAIGKPIELKKNPQPTQEEILEVQALFLSALQDLYDRHKADAGYKDTPLYVY
;
A
#
# COMPACT_ATOMS: atom_id res chain seq x y z
N THR A 1 24.50 11.42 -56.56
CA THR A 1 23.93 12.33 -57.57
C THR A 1 22.49 12.62 -57.21
N ALA A 2 22.24 13.88 -56.82
CA ALA A 2 20.97 14.62 -56.71
C ALA A 2 19.70 13.94 -56.14
N GLY A 3 19.24 14.43 -54.99
CA GLY A 3 17.81 14.41 -54.62
C GLY A 3 17.06 15.64 -55.16
N PRO A 4 15.75 15.77 -54.89
CA PRO A 4 15.09 17.08 -54.85
C PRO A 4 14.23 17.28 -53.58
N THR A 5 14.46 18.33 -52.79
CA THR A 5 13.91 19.72 -52.82
C THR A 5 12.54 19.89 -52.15
N PHE A 6 12.55 20.60 -51.02
CA PHE A 6 11.41 21.17 -50.30
C PHE A 6 10.71 22.28 -51.11
N THR A 7 9.39 22.38 -50.99
CA THR A 7 8.60 23.53 -51.48
C THR A 7 7.88 24.18 -50.30
N MET A 8 8.23 25.44 -50.01
CA MET A 8 7.63 26.29 -48.98
C MET A 8 6.57 27.18 -49.63
N LEU A 9 5.33 27.12 -49.16
CA LEU A 9 4.25 28.03 -49.58
C LEU A 9 4.36 29.36 -48.84
N LYS A 10 4.48 30.44 -49.61
CA LYS A 10 4.53 31.84 -49.16
C LYS A 10 3.30 32.54 -49.74
N LEU A 11 2.40 33.05 -48.89
CA LEU A 11 1.32 33.96 -49.28
C LEU A 11 1.66 35.39 -48.87
N LYS A 12 1.27 36.32 -49.74
CA LYS A 12 1.77 37.69 -49.92
C LYS A 12 0.59 38.65 -49.69
N GLY A 13 0.79 39.77 -49.00
CA GLY A 13 -0.21 40.84 -48.86
C GLY A 13 0.28 42.01 -48.00
N TRP A 14 0.42 43.18 -48.62
CA TRP A 14 1.08 44.46 -48.23
C TRP A 14 0.13 45.47 -47.51
N PRO A 15 0.51 46.74 -47.20
CA PRO A 15 1.83 47.40 -47.31
C PRO A 15 2.31 48.21 -46.08
N ASN A 16 3.59 48.60 -46.18
CA ASN A 16 4.33 49.57 -45.38
C ASN A 16 3.77 51.00 -45.43
N ALA A 17 3.98 51.77 -44.37
CA ALA A 17 4.27 53.21 -44.45
C ALA A 17 5.30 53.60 -43.39
N VAL A 18 6.51 53.90 -43.87
CA VAL A 18 7.57 54.62 -43.15
C VAL A 18 7.57 56.04 -43.68
N ARG A 19 7.62 57.05 -42.81
CA ARG A 19 8.40 58.27 -43.04
C ARG A 19 8.71 59.00 -41.72
N PRO A 20 9.95 59.46 -41.48
CA PRO A 20 10.36 60.30 -40.36
C PRO A 20 10.39 61.78 -40.75
N LEU A 21 10.42 62.74 -39.80
CA LEU A 21 11.39 63.86 -39.79
C LEU A 21 11.23 64.85 -38.61
N SER A 22 12.38 65.46 -38.31
CA SER A 22 12.69 66.80 -37.74
C SER A 22 12.48 67.12 -36.26
N LEU A 23 13.66 67.25 -35.63
CA LEU A 23 14.06 68.18 -34.58
C LEU A 23 13.45 69.59 -34.70
N HIS A 24 13.04 70.15 -33.56
CA HIS A 24 13.30 71.55 -33.24
C HIS A 24 13.59 71.72 -31.75
N ARG A 25 14.46 72.69 -31.47
CA ARG A 25 15.16 73.01 -30.24
C ARG A 25 14.75 74.45 -29.91
N ASP A 26 14.27 74.71 -28.69
CA ASP A 26 14.35 76.01 -28.00
C ASP A 26 13.87 75.78 -26.56
N SER A 27 14.69 75.94 -25.52
CA SER A 27 15.27 77.15 -24.93
C SER A 27 14.23 77.98 -24.16
N GLY A 28 14.48 78.23 -22.86
CA GLY A 28 13.69 79.20 -22.08
C GLY A 28 13.45 78.83 -20.62
N SER A 29 14.32 79.31 -19.75
CA SER A 29 14.20 79.35 -18.29
C SER A 29 13.09 80.30 -17.79
N ARG A 30 12.47 79.96 -16.64
CA ARG A 30 12.20 80.83 -15.47
C ARG A 30 11.11 80.24 -14.53
N ASP A 31 11.51 79.97 -13.28
CA ASP A 31 10.64 80.00 -12.08
C ASP A 31 10.24 81.47 -11.74
N PRO A 32 9.45 81.85 -10.68
CA PRO A 32 8.95 81.08 -9.51
C PRO A 32 7.52 81.49 -9.01
N LEU A 33 7.16 80.97 -7.80
CA LEU A 33 6.25 81.53 -6.76
C LEU A 33 4.81 80.97 -6.65
N TYR A 34 4.58 80.12 -5.63
CA TYR A 34 3.68 80.49 -4.52
C TYR A 34 3.95 79.66 -3.24
N THR A 35 3.84 80.33 -2.10
CA THR A 35 4.26 79.97 -0.74
C THR A 35 3.11 79.47 0.13
N ARG A 36 3.37 78.46 0.99
CA ARG A 36 2.96 78.32 2.43
C ARG A 36 3.05 76.83 2.86
N SER A 37 4.00 76.40 3.70
CA SER A 37 4.14 76.57 5.17
C SER A 37 3.51 75.43 6.00
N HIS A 38 4.33 74.89 6.91
CA HIS A 38 4.11 73.97 8.05
C HIS A 38 4.33 72.46 7.79
N PHE A 39 5.52 71.93 8.12
CA PHE A 39 6.04 71.49 9.44
C PHE A 39 5.68 70.03 9.77
N LEU A 40 6.64 69.12 9.54
CA LEU A 40 6.97 67.90 10.32
C LEU A 40 7.60 66.83 9.40
N LEU A 41 8.93 66.78 9.29
CA LEU A 41 9.70 65.64 9.80
C LEU A 41 11.21 65.93 9.70
N VAL A 42 11.84 65.86 10.86
CA VAL A 42 13.28 65.92 11.07
C VAL A 42 13.95 64.71 10.41
N CYS A 43 15.00 64.97 9.65
CA CYS A 43 16.00 64.00 9.24
C CYS A 43 17.26 64.30 10.05
N THR A 44 17.62 63.46 11.03
CA THR A 44 19.00 63.35 11.51
C THR A 44 19.24 62.01 12.23
N SER A 45 20.39 61.43 11.88
CA SER A 45 21.23 60.45 12.59
C SER A 45 20.59 59.08 12.88
N GLU A 46 21.01 58.03 12.17
CA GLU A 46 22.20 57.26 12.56
C GLU A 46 22.25 56.95 14.06
N ALA A 47 21.67 55.80 14.41
CA ALA A 47 22.05 54.90 15.52
C ALA A 47 20.79 54.25 16.08
N LEU A 48 20.22 53.25 15.37
CA LEU A 48 19.35 52.19 15.90
C LEU A 48 18.92 51.27 14.75
N LEU A 49 19.87 50.58 14.14
CA LEU A 49 19.57 49.50 13.18
C LEU A 49 20.58 48.36 13.26
N PHE A 50 20.89 47.93 14.48
CA PHE A 50 21.57 46.66 14.74
C PHE A 50 20.94 45.94 15.92
N ALA A 51 19.73 45.44 15.71
CA ALA A 51 19.18 44.33 16.48
C ALA A 51 18.41 43.42 15.51
N ARG A 52 19.15 42.72 14.63
CA ARG A 52 18.57 41.62 13.85
C ARG A 52 18.51 40.40 14.78
N LEU A 53 17.32 40.08 15.30
CA LEU A 53 17.07 38.78 15.88
C LEU A 53 17.24 37.71 14.78
N SER A 54 18.29 36.91 14.86
CA SER A 54 18.42 35.68 14.08
C SER A 54 17.72 34.56 14.83
N LEU A 55 16.52 34.15 14.38
CA LEU A 55 15.97 32.85 14.79
C LEU A 55 16.73 31.75 14.05
N SER A 56 17.60 31.02 14.75
CA SER A 56 18.13 29.75 14.27
C SER A 56 17.25 28.62 14.80
N LEU A 57 16.54 27.92 13.91
CA LEU A 57 15.85 26.68 14.25
C LEU A 57 16.87 25.53 14.09
N SER A 58 17.36 24.97 15.19
CA SER A 58 18.22 23.79 15.17
C SER A 58 17.38 22.54 15.47
N LEU A 59 17.23 21.65 14.49
CA LEU A 59 16.69 20.32 14.71
C LEU A 59 17.87 19.35 14.88
N SER A 60 18.07 18.83 16.09
CA SER A 60 19.09 17.83 16.37
C SER A 60 18.45 16.45 16.43
N LEU A 61 18.83 15.56 15.50
CA LEU A 61 18.48 14.15 15.57
C LEU A 61 19.69 13.38 16.07
N SER A 62 19.63 12.86 17.30
CA SER A 62 20.66 12.02 17.89
C SER A 62 20.28 10.55 17.69
N LEU A 63 21.07 9.80 16.93
CA LEU A 63 20.93 8.35 16.81
C LEU A 63 21.94 7.68 17.74
N SER A 64 21.45 6.98 18.77
CA SER A 64 22.25 6.13 19.64
C SER A 64 22.21 4.70 19.09
N LEU A 65 23.35 4.17 18.67
CA LEU A 65 23.50 2.77 18.28
C LEU A 65 24.22 2.04 19.42
N CYS A 66 23.50 1.15 20.10
CA CYS A 66 24.04 0.27 21.12
C CYS A 66 24.47 -1.05 20.46
N THR A 67 25.76 -1.20 20.17
CA THR A 67 26.35 -2.51 19.84
C THR A 67 26.92 -3.11 21.12
N SER A 68 26.71 -4.42 21.35
CA SER A 68 27.01 -5.04 22.64
C SER A 68 28.46 -4.81 23.10
N GLU A 69 28.53 -4.40 24.37
CA GLU A 69 29.67 -4.31 25.29
C GLU A 69 30.79 -3.30 24.96
N ALA A 70 30.68 -2.16 25.65
CA ALA A 70 31.67 -1.09 25.92
C ALA A 70 31.68 0.14 25.01
N LEU A 71 31.04 0.15 23.83
CA LEU A 71 31.15 1.27 22.90
C LEU A 71 29.80 1.91 22.56
N PHE A 72 29.55 3.09 23.12
CA PHE A 72 28.52 4.02 22.66
C PHE A 72 29.12 4.94 21.58
N VAL A 73 28.51 4.94 20.39
CA VAL A 73 28.86 5.86 19.30
C VAL A 73 27.68 6.80 19.09
N CYS A 74 27.87 8.09 19.45
CA CYS A 74 26.85 9.13 19.27
C CYS A 74 27.10 9.89 17.96
N ALA A 75 26.36 9.54 16.90
CA ALA A 75 26.32 10.37 15.70
C ALA A 75 25.20 11.41 15.86
N SER A 76 25.57 12.70 15.88
CA SER A 76 24.61 13.81 15.92
C SER A 76 24.56 14.51 14.55
N LEU A 77 23.36 14.55 13.97
CA LEU A 77 23.13 15.31 12.74
C LEU A 77 22.43 16.62 13.12
N SER A 78 23.08 17.75 12.84
CA SER A 78 22.51 19.08 13.07
C SER A 78 22.27 19.79 11.73
N LEU A 79 21.02 20.20 11.50
CA LEU A 79 20.67 21.09 10.39
C LEU A 79 20.48 22.50 10.95
N SER A 80 21.17 23.48 10.37
CA SER A 80 20.99 24.89 10.68
C SER A 80 20.65 25.65 9.40
N LEU A 81 19.52 26.36 9.40
CA LEU A 81 19.16 27.29 8.33
C LEU A 81 19.50 28.72 8.78
N SER A 82 20.47 29.36 8.13
CA SER A 82 20.73 30.80 8.28
C SER A 82 20.20 31.55 7.06
N GLY A 83 19.25 32.46 7.29
CA GLY A 83 18.71 33.35 6.26
C GLY A 83 19.64 34.50 5.94
N HIS A 84 20.78 34.24 5.30
CA HIS A 84 21.50 35.27 4.55
C HIS A 84 22.16 34.66 3.30
N GLN A 85 21.74 35.18 2.14
CA GLN A 85 22.23 34.95 0.77
C GLN A 85 22.80 33.56 0.44
N ARG A 86 21.95 32.72 -0.18
CA ARG A 86 22.26 31.62 -1.12
C ARG A 86 23.45 30.68 -0.77
N LEU A 87 23.69 30.38 0.50
CA LEU A 87 24.55 29.26 0.91
C LEU A 87 23.85 28.46 2.03
N PHE A 88 23.38 27.25 1.69
CA PHE A 88 22.96 26.26 2.68
C PHE A 88 24.23 25.57 3.22
N CYS A 89 24.58 25.80 4.47
CA CYS A 89 25.65 25.04 5.14
C CYS A 89 25.05 23.84 5.89
N LEU A 90 25.28 22.62 5.38
CA LEU A 90 25.18 21.41 6.20
C LEU A 90 26.49 21.25 6.98
N ARG A 91 26.41 21.12 8.32
CA ARG A 91 27.54 20.69 9.15
C ARG A 91 27.24 19.30 9.71
N LEU A 92 28.18 18.37 9.52
CA LEU A 92 28.15 17.05 10.11
C LEU A 92 29.19 17.01 11.23
N SER A 93 28.77 16.74 12.47
CA SER A 93 29.66 16.62 13.63
C SER A 93 29.54 15.23 14.23
N LEU A 94 30.67 14.54 14.39
CA LEU A 94 30.73 13.20 14.97
C LEU A 94 31.36 13.29 16.38
N SER A 95 30.70 12.75 17.40
CA SER A 95 31.19 12.78 18.79
C SER A 95 31.13 11.39 19.42
N LEU A 96 32.27 10.86 19.87
CA LEU A 96 32.37 9.51 20.47
C LEU A 96 32.33 9.58 22.00
N SER A 97 31.55 8.72 22.67
CA SER A 97 31.54 8.63 24.15
C SER A 97 31.23 7.20 24.61
N LEU A 98 32.13 6.50 25.32
CA LEU A 98 31.98 5.10 25.77
C LEU A 98 31.25 4.98 27.12
N SER A 99 30.42 3.93 27.28
CA SER A 99 29.84 3.51 28.57
C SER A 99 29.44 2.02 28.51
N LEU A 100 29.77 1.22 29.55
CA LEU A 100 29.61 -0.25 29.58
C LEU A 100 28.56 -0.67 30.63
N SER A 101 27.66 -1.61 30.30
CA SER A 101 26.79 -2.27 31.28
C SER A 101 26.38 -3.68 30.82
N HIS A 102 26.63 -4.68 31.68
CA HIS A 102 26.35 -6.13 31.52
C HIS A 102 24.97 -6.52 32.06
N THR A 103 24.28 -7.53 31.49
CA THR A 103 23.40 -8.45 32.28
C THR A 103 23.02 -9.76 31.56
N HIS A 104 22.89 -10.83 32.36
CA HIS A 104 22.75 -12.26 32.06
C HIS A 104 21.34 -12.78 31.67
N THR A 105 21.29 -13.96 31.02
CA THR A 105 20.09 -14.71 30.54
C THR A 105 19.75 -15.94 31.40
N HIS A 106 18.46 -16.32 31.49
CA HIS A 106 18.01 -17.64 32.00
C HIS A 106 16.99 -18.31 31.05
N THR A 107 17.07 -19.64 30.95
CA THR A 107 16.30 -20.54 30.06
C THR A 107 15.43 -21.50 30.87
N HIS A 108 14.24 -21.89 30.38
CA HIS A 108 13.47 -23.01 30.90
C HIS A 108 12.87 -23.90 29.79
N THR A 109 12.84 -25.21 30.05
CA THR A 109 12.47 -26.33 29.17
C THR A 109 11.17 -27.00 29.68
N HIS A 110 10.31 -27.54 28.81
CA HIS A 110 9.33 -28.58 29.18
C HIS A 110 8.94 -29.52 28.02
N THR A 111 8.56 -30.75 28.38
CA THR A 111 8.50 -31.99 27.56
C THR A 111 7.09 -32.61 27.50
N HIS A 112 6.68 -33.09 26.30
CA HIS A 112 5.69 -34.08 25.79
C HIS A 112 4.34 -34.45 26.50
N THR A 113 3.29 -34.81 25.71
CA THR A 113 2.78 -36.21 25.45
C THR A 113 1.58 -36.25 24.44
N HIS A 114 1.45 -37.36 23.70
CA HIS A 114 0.53 -37.73 22.58
C HIS A 114 -0.90 -38.19 22.99
N SER A 115 -1.90 -38.14 22.06
CA SER A 115 -2.87 -39.24 21.79
C SER A 115 -3.96 -38.97 20.71
N LYS A 116 -4.01 -39.86 19.70
CA LYS A 116 -5.10 -40.52 18.92
C LYS A 116 -6.19 -39.78 18.09
N ASN A 117 -6.37 -40.37 16.90
CA ASN A 117 -7.32 -40.17 15.79
C ASN A 117 -8.63 -40.99 15.99
N PRO A 118 -9.74 -40.71 15.27
CA PRO A 118 -10.12 -41.63 14.17
C PRO A 118 -10.82 -40.99 12.94
N ASN A 119 -10.74 -41.77 11.84
CA ASN A 119 -11.27 -41.57 10.48
C ASN A 119 -12.81 -41.53 10.36
N PHE A 120 -13.35 -40.83 9.35
CA PHE A 120 -14.55 -41.26 8.60
C PHE A 120 -14.50 -40.84 7.11
N LEU A 121 -15.16 -41.64 6.27
CA LEU A 121 -14.96 -41.80 4.81
C LEU A 121 -16.33 -41.71 4.08
N CYS A 122 -16.32 -41.16 2.85
CA CYS A 122 -17.20 -41.48 1.69
C CYS A 122 -18.64 -40.85 1.68
N LYS A 123 -19.32 -40.46 0.59
CA LYS A 123 -19.33 -40.79 -0.87
C LYS A 123 -19.90 -39.65 -1.76
N LYS A 124 -19.61 -39.78 -3.07
CA LYS A 124 -20.01 -38.99 -4.27
C LYS A 124 -21.51 -39.01 -4.63
N GLY A 125 -21.93 -38.01 -5.43
CA GLY A 125 -23.13 -38.02 -6.30
C GLY A 125 -22.90 -37.16 -7.57
N ASN A 126 -23.46 -37.59 -8.71
CA ASN A 126 -23.09 -37.21 -10.09
C ASN A 126 -23.81 -35.96 -10.67
N ALA A 127 -23.20 -35.45 -11.75
CA ALA A 127 -23.52 -34.29 -12.59
C ALA A 127 -24.73 -34.45 -13.54
N VAL A 128 -25.24 -33.33 -14.09
CA VAL A 128 -25.67 -33.11 -15.52
C VAL A 128 -25.65 -31.59 -15.85
N SER A 129 -25.28 -31.27 -17.09
CA SER A 129 -25.03 -29.96 -17.75
C SER A 129 -26.26 -29.31 -18.42
N ASP A 130 -26.18 -27.99 -18.73
CA ASP A 130 -26.24 -27.40 -20.11
C ASP A 130 -26.20 -25.83 -20.08
N ASP A 131 -25.66 -25.24 -21.16
CA ASP A 131 -25.04 -23.88 -21.37
C ASP A 131 -25.99 -22.85 -22.07
N PRO A 132 -25.60 -21.62 -22.58
CA PRO A 132 -24.71 -20.53 -22.12
C PRO A 132 -25.37 -19.11 -22.04
N GLY A 133 -24.73 -18.18 -21.31
CA GLY A 133 -24.71 -16.74 -21.67
C GLY A 133 -25.38 -15.75 -20.71
N ILE A 134 -24.57 -15.05 -19.89
CA ILE A 134 -24.96 -14.00 -18.90
C ILE A 134 -25.93 -14.49 -17.82
N THR A 135 -25.37 -15.01 -16.73
CA THR A 135 -26.15 -15.35 -15.53
C THR A 135 -26.09 -14.21 -14.51
N VAL A 136 -27.18 -13.45 -14.40
CA VAL A 136 -27.52 -12.75 -13.15
C VAL A 136 -28.07 -13.84 -12.23
N PHE A 137 -27.28 -14.30 -11.24
CA PHE A 137 -27.76 -15.27 -10.28
C PHE A 137 -28.83 -14.62 -9.39
N ARG A 138 -30.10 -14.82 -9.71
CA ARG A 138 -31.14 -14.91 -8.68
C ARG A 138 -31.20 -16.39 -8.32
N VAL A 139 -30.49 -16.78 -7.27
CA VAL A 139 -30.55 -18.15 -6.75
C VAL A 139 -31.99 -18.39 -6.31
N SER A 140 -32.78 -19.06 -7.15
CA SER A 140 -34.00 -19.71 -6.70
C SER A 140 -33.59 -20.82 -5.75
N SER A 141 -34.10 -20.75 -4.51
CA SER A 141 -33.82 -21.63 -3.39
C SER A 141 -33.77 -23.11 -3.83
N PRO A 142 -32.64 -23.82 -3.61
CA PRO A 142 -32.67 -25.26 -3.54
C PRO A 142 -33.54 -25.65 -2.33
N LYS A 143 -34.42 -26.63 -2.52
CA LYS A 143 -35.14 -27.28 -1.41
C LYS A 143 -34.14 -27.63 -0.31
N GLU A 144 -34.51 -27.23 0.91
CA GLU A 144 -33.81 -27.35 2.18
C GLU A 144 -32.71 -28.44 2.21
N MET A 145 -31.48 -27.99 2.03
CA MET A 145 -30.35 -28.55 2.77
C MET A 145 -29.95 -27.44 3.74
N ALA A 146 -30.65 -27.40 4.87
CA ALA A 146 -30.41 -26.44 5.92
C ALA A 146 -28.97 -26.60 6.44
N CYS A 147 -28.07 -25.70 6.01
CA CYS A 147 -26.89 -25.41 6.81
C CYS A 147 -27.41 -24.93 8.16
N SER A 148 -27.05 -25.66 9.21
CA SER A 148 -27.37 -25.31 10.58
C SER A 148 -26.90 -23.88 10.86
N PRO A 149 -27.69 -23.06 11.57
CA PRO A 149 -27.23 -21.75 12.02
C PRO A 149 -25.92 -21.95 12.78
N VAL A 150 -24.86 -21.26 12.37
CA VAL A 150 -23.60 -21.26 13.08
C VAL A 150 -23.89 -20.69 14.47
N GLU A 151 -23.88 -21.55 15.48
CA GLU A 151 -23.99 -21.16 16.87
C GLU A 151 -22.96 -20.06 17.18
N GLU A 152 -23.41 -18.94 17.71
CA GLU A 152 -22.60 -17.75 18.04
C GLU A 152 -21.38 -18.09 18.92
N SER A 153 -21.43 -19.23 19.64
CA SER A 153 -20.37 -19.79 20.49
C SER A 153 -19.10 -20.26 19.74
N LYS A 154 -19.16 -20.46 18.42
CA LYS A 154 -18.01 -20.90 17.59
C LYS A 154 -17.30 -19.78 16.84
N ARG A 155 -17.87 -18.58 16.81
CA ARG A 155 -17.30 -17.45 16.07
C ARG A 155 -16.10 -16.86 16.82
N TYR A 156 -14.96 -16.71 16.15
CA TYR A 156 -13.82 -15.97 16.69
C TYR A 156 -13.89 -14.51 16.21
N ILE A 157 -13.74 -13.57 17.14
CA ILE A 157 -13.73 -12.13 16.83
C ILE A 157 -12.51 -11.49 17.48
N ALA A 158 -11.64 -10.92 16.66
CA ALA A 158 -10.52 -10.10 17.09
C ALA A 158 -10.68 -8.67 16.61
N ARG A 159 -10.34 -7.70 17.45
CA ARG A 159 -10.42 -6.28 17.13
C ARG A 159 -9.10 -5.60 17.41
N THR A 160 -8.74 -4.69 16.52
CA THR A 160 -7.60 -3.81 16.76
C THR A 160 -7.83 -2.96 17.99
N GLN A 161 -6.81 -2.85 18.83
CA GLN A 161 -6.83 -1.94 19.97
C GLN A 161 -6.54 -0.51 19.54
N LYS A 162 -7.19 0.46 20.18
CA LYS A 162 -6.88 1.88 19.97
C LYS A 162 -5.43 2.13 20.38
N THR A 163 -4.69 2.82 19.52
CA THR A 163 -3.29 3.17 19.82
C THR A 163 -3.08 4.67 19.86
N ASN A 164 -1.90 5.09 20.31
CA ASN A 164 -1.52 6.51 20.35
C ASN A 164 -1.53 7.09 18.93
N GLN A 165 -2.11 8.28 18.77
CA GLN A 165 -2.29 8.94 17.48
C GLN A 165 -0.96 9.24 16.77
N LEU A 166 0.06 9.68 17.52
CA LEU A 166 1.39 9.92 16.97
C LEU A 166 2.03 8.61 16.49
N LYS A 167 1.92 7.53 17.27
CA LYS A 167 2.45 6.22 16.86
C LYS A 167 1.72 5.67 15.64
N THR A 168 0.41 5.85 15.57
CA THR A 168 -0.42 5.49 14.41
C THR A 168 0.03 6.27 13.17
N PHE A 169 0.19 7.59 13.29
CA PHE A 169 0.67 8.44 12.20
C PHE A 169 2.06 8.01 11.70
N LEU A 170 3.01 7.77 12.61
CA LEU A 170 4.35 7.28 12.26
C LEU A 170 4.30 5.91 11.57
N ALA A 171 3.43 5.00 12.04
CA ALA A 171 3.26 3.69 11.42
C ALA A 171 2.69 3.80 10.00
N LEU A 172 1.70 4.68 9.77
CA LEU A 172 1.20 4.96 8.42
C LEU A 172 2.25 5.62 7.53
N ALA A 173 3.08 6.51 8.09
CA ALA A 173 4.16 7.15 7.35
C ALA A 173 5.17 6.12 6.84
N ILE A 174 5.57 5.18 7.71
CA ILE A 174 6.45 4.07 7.33
C ILE A 174 5.76 3.14 6.32
N TRP A 175 4.48 2.83 6.50
CA TRP A 175 3.79 1.84 5.69
C TRP A 175 3.36 2.35 4.30
N LEU A 176 2.70 3.51 4.24
CA LEU A 176 2.00 4.02 3.06
C LEU A 176 2.63 5.29 2.48
N CYS A 177 3.21 6.16 3.31
CA CYS A 177 3.87 7.37 2.79
C CYS A 177 5.17 7.06 2.05
N VAL A 178 5.74 5.86 2.19
CA VAL A 178 6.92 5.44 1.40
C VAL A 178 6.65 5.46 -0.11
N ILE A 179 5.43 5.13 -0.56
CA ILE A 179 5.05 5.24 -1.98
C ILE A 179 5.20 6.69 -2.44
N HIS A 180 4.66 7.62 -1.64
CA HIS A 180 4.67 9.05 -1.91
C HIS A 180 6.07 9.65 -1.82
N LEU A 181 6.87 9.18 -0.86
CA LEU A 181 8.26 9.55 -0.72
C LEU A 181 9.04 9.20 -1.98
N VAL A 182 8.86 7.99 -2.53
CA VAL A 182 9.53 7.59 -3.78
C VAL A 182 9.11 8.49 -4.95
N ILE A 183 7.80 8.75 -5.11
CA ILE A 183 7.32 9.66 -6.17
C ILE A 183 7.89 11.06 -6.01
N PHE A 184 7.87 11.61 -4.79
CA PHE A 184 8.44 12.90 -4.47
C PHE A 184 9.94 12.96 -4.79
N LEU A 185 10.71 11.93 -4.40
CA LEU A 185 12.14 11.84 -4.71
C LEU A 185 12.39 11.78 -6.22
N LEU A 186 11.56 11.08 -6.98
CA LEU A 186 11.65 11.04 -8.45
C LEU A 186 11.36 12.41 -9.08
N ILE A 187 10.34 13.12 -8.60
CA ILE A 187 10.04 14.49 -9.07
C ILE A 187 11.19 15.43 -8.73
N LEU A 188 11.70 15.38 -7.50
CA LEU A 188 12.83 16.18 -7.05
C LEU A 188 14.08 15.91 -7.90
N MET A 189 14.36 14.63 -8.21
CA MET A 189 15.45 14.18 -9.06
C MET A 189 15.39 14.77 -10.48
N VAL A 190 14.20 14.78 -11.09
CA VAL A 190 14.01 15.18 -12.50
C VAL A 190 13.91 16.69 -12.65
N PHE A 191 13.20 17.37 -11.75
CA PHE A 191 12.77 18.76 -11.99
C PHE A 191 13.49 19.80 -11.13
N VAL A 192 14.11 19.41 -10.01
CA VAL A 192 14.61 20.37 -9.01
C VAL A 192 16.11 20.30 -8.81
N LEU A 193 16.68 19.08 -8.76
CA LEU A 193 18.09 18.89 -8.42
C LEU A 193 19.03 19.19 -9.60
N PRO A 194 20.18 19.84 -9.35
CA PRO A 194 21.26 19.91 -10.33
C PRO A 194 21.72 18.51 -10.76
N PHE A 195 22.18 18.37 -12.01
CA PHE A 195 22.53 17.09 -12.62
C PHE A 195 23.36 16.14 -11.73
N ARG A 196 24.40 16.64 -11.05
CA ARG A 196 25.22 15.82 -10.14
C ARG A 196 24.42 15.19 -8.99
N TRP A 197 23.52 15.96 -8.36
CA TRP A 197 22.69 15.49 -7.27
C TRP A 197 21.56 14.59 -7.78
N SER A 198 21.06 14.86 -8.99
CA SER A 198 20.13 13.97 -9.68
C SER A 198 20.74 12.59 -9.93
N LEU A 199 21.98 12.53 -10.43
CA LEU A 199 22.73 11.28 -10.60
C LEU A 199 22.97 10.55 -9.27
N THR A 200 23.37 11.26 -8.22
CA THR A 200 23.57 10.64 -6.89
C THR A 200 22.28 10.07 -6.35
N LEU A 201 21.16 10.81 -6.40
CA LEU A 201 19.86 10.32 -5.94
C LEU A 201 19.39 9.13 -6.79
N GLY A 202 19.54 9.20 -8.12
CA GLY A 202 19.23 8.09 -9.01
C GLY A 202 20.05 6.84 -8.68
N ALA A 203 21.35 6.99 -8.45
CA ALA A 203 22.22 5.89 -8.04
C ALA A 203 21.74 5.28 -6.71
N VAL A 204 21.44 6.09 -5.70
CA VAL A 204 20.91 5.61 -4.41
C VAL A 204 19.60 4.85 -4.58
N LEU A 205 18.65 5.36 -5.37
CA LEU A 205 17.37 4.70 -5.63
C LEU A 205 17.57 3.36 -6.36
N VAL A 206 18.42 3.32 -7.39
CA VAL A 206 18.75 2.07 -8.10
C VAL A 206 19.46 1.08 -7.16
N THR A 207 20.38 1.54 -6.33
CA THR A 207 21.03 0.70 -5.32
C THR A 207 20.00 0.11 -4.36
N LEU A 208 19.07 0.90 -3.84
CA LEU A 208 17.98 0.43 -2.98
C LEU A 208 17.04 -0.56 -3.70
N MET A 209 16.90 -0.45 -5.02
CA MET A 209 16.14 -1.38 -5.85
C MET A 209 16.82 -2.76 -5.96
N VAL A 210 18.15 -2.81 -6.04
CA VAL A 210 18.91 -4.05 -6.30
C VAL A 210 19.53 -4.71 -5.06
N ILE A 211 19.72 -3.98 -3.97
CA ILE A 211 20.28 -4.53 -2.72
C ILE A 211 19.46 -5.77 -2.28
N PRO A 212 20.12 -6.85 -1.80
CA PRO A 212 19.42 -8.02 -1.27
C PRO A 212 18.41 -7.67 -0.17
N LEU A 213 17.24 -8.32 -0.19
CA LEU A 213 16.23 -8.14 0.85
C LEU A 213 16.63 -8.95 2.08
N PHE A 214 16.78 -8.28 3.21
CA PHE A 214 16.99 -8.94 4.49
C PHE A 214 15.63 -9.10 5.19
N GLU A 215 15.06 -10.31 5.13
CA GLU A 215 13.77 -10.61 5.78
C GLU A 215 13.89 -10.64 7.31
N LYS A 216 15.07 -11.00 7.84
CA LYS A 216 15.31 -11.19 9.27
C LYS A 216 16.46 -10.31 9.74
N SER A 217 16.11 -9.12 10.23
CA SER A 217 17.04 -8.20 10.91
C SER A 217 16.32 -7.50 12.06
N ALA A 218 17.06 -6.99 13.05
CA ALA A 218 16.47 -6.26 14.17
C ALA A 218 15.64 -5.04 13.69
N LEU A 219 16.10 -4.35 12.63
CA LEU A 219 15.35 -3.27 12.02
C LEU A 219 14.07 -3.76 11.35
N ALA A 220 14.15 -4.85 10.57
CA ALA A 220 12.98 -5.45 9.91
C ALA A 220 11.92 -5.85 10.94
N GLU A 221 12.33 -6.51 12.01
CA GLU A 221 11.45 -6.95 13.09
C GLU A 221 10.85 -5.76 13.84
N PHE A 222 11.65 -4.75 14.16
CA PHE A 222 11.16 -3.51 14.77
C PHE A 222 10.11 -2.83 13.90
N VAL A 223 10.41 -2.60 12.61
CA VAL A 223 9.48 -1.95 11.67
C VAL A 223 8.21 -2.76 11.54
N SER A 224 8.33 -4.08 11.36
CA SER A 224 7.18 -4.96 11.19
C SER A 224 6.27 -4.96 12.40
N ARG A 225 6.82 -5.15 13.61
CA ARG A 225 6.05 -5.11 14.87
C ARG A 225 5.46 -3.73 15.11
N PHE A 226 6.20 -2.65 14.85
CA PHE A 226 5.72 -1.29 15.06
C PHE A 226 4.54 -0.96 14.13
N VAL A 227 4.67 -1.24 12.84
CA VAL A 227 3.61 -0.99 11.85
C VAL A 227 2.40 -1.89 12.10
N CYS A 228 2.59 -3.18 12.36
CA CYS A 228 1.47 -4.09 12.63
C CYS A 228 0.74 -3.75 13.94
N LYS A 229 1.45 -3.25 14.95
CA LYS A 229 0.84 -2.83 16.22
C LYS A 229 0.07 -1.52 16.11
N HIS A 230 0.61 -0.53 15.38
CA HIS A 230 0.11 0.84 15.41
C HIS A 230 -0.62 1.28 14.14
N GLY A 231 -0.25 0.75 12.98
CA GLY A 231 -0.86 1.07 11.68
C GLY A 231 -2.36 0.78 11.65
N PRO A 232 -2.82 -0.39 12.13
CA PRO A 232 -4.25 -0.65 12.30
C PRO A 232 -4.95 0.36 13.20
N GLY A 233 -4.28 1.10 14.08
CA GLY A 233 -4.92 2.14 14.90
C GLY A 233 -5.63 3.25 14.10
N HIS A 234 -5.32 3.39 12.80
CA HIS A 234 -6.00 4.31 11.88
C HIS A 234 -7.36 3.81 11.41
N PHE A 235 -7.55 2.49 11.36
CA PHE A 235 -8.76 1.82 10.91
C PHE A 235 -9.26 0.89 12.00
N PRO A 236 -10.49 1.02 12.51
CA PRO A 236 -11.05 -0.02 13.35
C PRO A 236 -11.15 -1.35 12.56
N VAL A 237 -10.11 -2.20 12.63
CA VAL A 237 -10.10 -3.52 11.95
C VAL A 237 -10.70 -4.55 12.89
N THR A 238 -11.74 -5.22 12.41
CA THR A 238 -12.36 -6.39 13.06
C THR A 238 -12.12 -7.60 12.17
N VAL A 239 -11.52 -8.66 12.73
CA VAL A 239 -11.37 -9.96 12.07
C VAL A 239 -12.38 -10.92 12.68
N VAL A 240 -13.21 -11.54 11.84
CA VAL A 240 -14.22 -12.51 12.23
C VAL A 240 -14.00 -13.80 11.47
N ILE A 241 -13.87 -14.91 12.20
CA ILE A 241 -13.79 -16.25 11.64
C ILE A 241 -15.09 -16.96 12.01
N ASP A 242 -15.80 -17.48 11.01
CA ASP A 242 -17.08 -18.16 11.22
C ASP A 242 -16.99 -19.34 12.17
N ASP A 243 -15.89 -20.08 12.08
CA ASP A 243 -15.64 -21.27 12.86
C ASP A 243 -14.20 -21.22 13.37
N LYS A 244 -14.04 -20.88 14.66
CA LYS A 244 -12.72 -20.74 15.30
C LYS A 244 -11.89 -22.02 15.22
N ASP A 245 -12.56 -23.18 15.21
CA ASP A 245 -11.94 -24.50 15.25
C ASP A 245 -11.65 -25.01 13.83
N ALA A 246 -12.06 -24.28 12.79
CA ALA A 246 -11.82 -24.66 11.40
C ALA A 246 -10.39 -24.33 10.91
N LEU A 247 -9.64 -23.50 11.63
CA LEU A 247 -8.25 -23.17 11.29
C LEU A 247 -7.28 -23.83 12.27
N ASP A 248 -6.63 -24.92 11.84
CA ASP A 248 -5.56 -25.59 12.56
C ASP A 248 -4.26 -24.75 12.47
N PRO A 249 -3.67 -24.32 13.61
CA PRO A 249 -2.40 -23.60 13.63
C PRO A 249 -1.21 -24.35 13.01
N ASN A 250 -1.32 -25.66 12.80
CA ASN A 250 -0.27 -26.50 12.23
C ASN A 250 -0.46 -26.78 10.72
N GLN A 251 -1.54 -26.26 10.12
CA GLN A 251 -1.84 -26.43 8.71
C GLN A 251 -1.59 -25.13 7.92
N ALA A 252 -1.12 -25.27 6.68
CA ALA A 252 -0.94 -24.15 5.77
C ALA A 252 -2.17 -23.99 4.85
N TYR A 253 -2.65 -22.76 4.73
CA TYR A 253 -3.84 -22.42 3.97
C TYR A 253 -3.53 -21.52 2.77
N VAL A 254 -4.43 -21.50 1.80
CA VAL A 254 -4.48 -20.44 0.78
C VAL A 254 -5.65 -19.53 1.11
N PHE A 255 -5.37 -18.35 1.68
CA PHE A 255 -6.38 -17.32 1.86
C PHE A 255 -6.57 -16.57 0.55
N ALA A 256 -7.77 -16.64 -0.02
CA ALA A 256 -8.17 -15.84 -1.17
C ALA A 256 -9.02 -14.68 -0.67
N VAL A 257 -8.35 -13.53 -0.56
CA VAL A 257 -8.88 -12.29 0.01
C VAL A 257 -9.42 -11.42 -1.10
N GLU A 258 -10.64 -10.93 -0.92
CA GLU A 258 -11.28 -9.95 -1.78
C GLU A 258 -12.00 -8.88 -0.95
N PRO A 259 -12.30 -7.70 -1.50
CA PRO A 259 -11.77 -7.15 -2.73
C PRO A 259 -10.33 -6.63 -2.55
N HIS A 260 -9.60 -6.48 -3.65
CA HIS A 260 -8.38 -5.69 -3.78
C HIS A 260 -8.62 -4.18 -3.52
N ALA A 261 -9.75 -3.64 -4.00
CA ALA A 261 -10.04 -2.20 -4.02
C ALA A 261 -8.87 -1.35 -4.58
N VAL A 262 -8.73 -0.08 -4.18
CA VAL A 262 -7.60 0.78 -4.59
C VAL A 262 -6.27 0.23 -4.05
N ILE A 263 -6.22 -0.01 -2.73
CA ILE A 263 -5.13 -0.69 -2.04
C ILE A 263 -5.77 -1.59 -0.97
N PRO A 264 -5.43 -2.88 -0.90
CA PRO A 264 -6.06 -3.85 0.00
C PRO A 264 -5.51 -3.76 1.43
N LEU A 265 -5.67 -2.61 2.09
CA LEU A 265 -5.03 -2.31 3.38
C LEU A 265 -5.46 -3.24 4.53
N GLY A 266 -6.59 -3.89 4.40
CA GLY A 266 -7.23 -4.74 5.42
C GLY A 266 -6.56 -6.10 5.52
N VAL A 267 -5.73 -6.46 4.55
CA VAL A 267 -4.78 -7.57 4.65
C VAL A 267 -3.84 -7.40 5.84
N VAL A 268 -3.68 -6.17 6.37
CA VAL A 268 -2.98 -5.97 7.65
C VAL A 268 -3.59 -6.82 8.77
N GLY A 269 -4.90 -7.07 8.77
CA GLY A 269 -5.57 -7.96 9.72
C GLY A 269 -5.15 -9.44 9.62
N LEU A 270 -4.47 -9.80 8.53
CA LEU A 270 -3.94 -11.14 8.25
C LEU A 270 -2.40 -11.16 8.34
N CYS A 271 -1.77 -10.08 8.80
CA CYS A 271 -0.33 -10.07 9.09
C CYS A 271 -0.07 -10.73 10.44
N GLU A 272 0.90 -11.65 10.49
CA GLU A 272 1.29 -12.39 11.71
C GLU A 272 1.53 -11.48 12.91
N ASN A 273 2.27 -10.37 12.71
CA ASN A 273 2.64 -9.45 13.78
C ASN A 273 1.48 -8.59 14.32
N THR A 274 0.27 -8.67 13.74
CA THR A 274 -0.91 -8.01 14.34
C THR A 274 -1.51 -8.82 15.47
N GLY A 275 -1.33 -10.15 15.47
CA GLY A 275 -1.96 -11.06 16.42
C GLY A 275 -3.50 -11.14 16.30
N LEU A 276 -4.08 -10.64 15.20
CA LEU A 276 -5.53 -10.67 14.98
C LEU A 276 -6.03 -12.01 14.41
N LEU A 277 -5.14 -12.80 13.81
CA LEU A 277 -5.43 -14.14 13.35
C LEU A 277 -4.71 -15.14 14.25
N PRO A 278 -5.37 -16.22 14.73
CA PRO A 278 -4.75 -17.22 15.59
C PRO A 278 -3.83 -18.20 14.83
N LEU A 279 -3.17 -17.72 13.77
CA LEU A 279 -2.23 -18.48 12.94
C LEU A 279 -0.85 -17.85 12.97
N LYS A 280 0.18 -18.70 12.91
CA LYS A 280 1.57 -18.30 12.73
C LYS A 280 1.99 -18.55 11.29
N LYS A 281 3.14 -18.02 10.86
CA LYS A 281 3.68 -18.19 9.51
C LYS A 281 2.70 -17.75 8.40
N LEU A 282 2.30 -16.48 8.44
CA LEU A 282 1.49 -15.88 7.37
C LEU A 282 2.42 -15.14 6.39
N LYS A 283 2.22 -15.32 5.09
CA LYS A 283 2.96 -14.59 4.05
C LYS A 283 1.98 -14.04 3.01
N GLY A 284 2.03 -12.72 2.82
CA GLY A 284 1.21 -12.01 1.84
C GLY A 284 1.87 -11.98 0.47
N PHE A 285 1.08 -11.92 -0.60
CA PHE A 285 1.61 -11.90 -1.96
C PHE A 285 1.03 -10.72 -2.75
N ALA A 286 1.93 -9.86 -3.25
CA ALA A 286 1.58 -8.65 -3.99
C ALA A 286 2.22 -8.62 -5.39
N SER A 287 1.82 -7.65 -6.21
CA SER A 287 2.37 -7.46 -7.56
C SER A 287 3.90 -7.32 -7.52
N SER A 288 4.59 -7.99 -8.46
CA SER A 288 6.05 -7.91 -8.59
C SER A 288 6.55 -6.46 -8.74
N ALA A 289 5.73 -5.54 -9.27
CA ALA A 289 6.08 -4.13 -9.44
C ALA A 289 6.46 -3.45 -8.10
N VAL A 290 5.81 -3.82 -7.00
CA VAL A 290 6.13 -3.32 -5.65
C VAL A 290 7.59 -3.64 -5.30
N PHE A 291 8.06 -4.84 -5.66
CA PHE A 291 9.39 -5.32 -5.30
C PHE A 291 10.52 -4.77 -6.21
N TYR A 292 10.14 -3.98 -7.21
CA TYR A 292 11.01 -3.16 -8.04
C TYR A 292 10.97 -1.67 -7.64
N THR A 293 10.17 -1.29 -6.64
CA THR A 293 10.09 0.09 -6.16
C THR A 293 11.08 0.30 -5.01
N PRO A 294 12.00 1.27 -5.10
CA PRO A 294 13.00 1.52 -4.06
C PRO A 294 12.35 1.90 -2.73
N ILE A 295 12.98 1.57 -1.61
CA ILE A 295 12.45 1.74 -0.23
C ILE A 295 11.20 0.88 0.04
N LEU A 296 10.15 0.98 -0.78
CA LEU A 296 8.89 0.25 -0.67
C LEU A 296 9.10 -1.26 -0.59
N ARG A 297 9.95 -1.82 -1.47
CA ARG A 297 10.28 -3.25 -1.47
C ARG A 297 10.82 -3.74 -0.14
N HIS A 298 11.60 -2.91 0.57
CA HIS A 298 12.18 -3.28 1.87
C HIS A 298 11.10 -3.30 2.95
N VAL A 299 10.34 -2.22 3.07
CA VAL A 299 9.28 -2.10 4.08
C VAL A 299 8.25 -3.20 3.91
N TRP A 300 7.74 -3.43 2.70
CA TRP A 300 6.70 -4.43 2.49
C TRP A 300 7.22 -5.87 2.62
N THR A 301 8.50 -6.11 2.33
CA THR A 301 9.14 -7.40 2.65
C THR A 301 9.21 -7.63 4.17
N TRP A 302 9.55 -6.60 4.95
CA TRP A 302 9.56 -6.68 6.42
C TRP A 302 8.16 -6.90 7.01
N LEU A 303 7.12 -6.42 6.33
CA LEU A 303 5.71 -6.70 6.67
C LEU A 303 5.25 -8.11 6.26
N GLY A 304 6.13 -8.95 5.72
CA GLY A 304 5.84 -10.33 5.36
C GLY A 304 5.22 -10.49 3.97
N LEU A 305 5.39 -9.51 3.07
CA LEU A 305 4.95 -9.64 1.68
C LEU A 305 6.06 -10.20 0.78
N ALA A 306 5.65 -10.98 -0.22
CA ALA A 306 6.49 -11.49 -1.29
C ALA A 306 5.87 -11.23 -2.68
N PRO A 307 6.66 -11.28 -3.77
CA PRO A 307 6.10 -11.21 -5.11
C PRO A 307 5.13 -12.38 -5.36
N ALA A 308 3.97 -12.10 -5.96
CA ALA A 308 2.96 -13.08 -6.36
C ALA A 308 3.40 -13.94 -7.57
N LYS A 309 4.56 -14.59 -7.45
CA LYS A 309 5.10 -15.57 -8.40
C LYS A 309 4.71 -16.96 -7.91
N ARG A 310 4.17 -17.79 -8.81
CA ARG A 310 3.73 -19.16 -8.51
C ARG A 310 4.77 -19.97 -7.71
N LYS A 311 6.04 -19.93 -8.13
CA LYS A 311 7.13 -20.62 -7.43
C LYS A 311 7.23 -20.21 -5.95
N LEU A 312 7.16 -18.91 -5.65
CA LEU A 312 7.26 -18.41 -4.27
C LEU A 312 6.06 -18.80 -3.42
N VAL A 313 4.85 -18.81 -4.00
CA VAL A 313 3.64 -19.28 -3.30
C VAL A 313 3.77 -20.76 -2.96
N VAL A 314 4.15 -21.59 -3.94
CA VAL A 314 4.37 -23.03 -3.76
C VAL A 314 5.47 -23.31 -2.73
N ASP A 315 6.61 -22.62 -2.82
CA ASP A 315 7.73 -22.79 -1.89
C ASP A 315 7.35 -22.35 -0.47
N SER A 316 6.49 -21.33 -0.33
CA SER A 316 5.98 -20.88 0.98
C SER A 316 5.01 -21.90 1.58
N LEU A 317 4.07 -22.45 0.80
CA LEU A 317 3.17 -23.53 1.24
C LEU A 317 3.96 -24.77 1.68
N LYS A 318 5.01 -25.16 0.94
CA LYS A 318 5.91 -26.27 1.32
C LYS A 318 6.63 -26.05 2.65
N GLN A 319 6.92 -24.79 2.99
CA GLN A 319 7.55 -24.41 4.26
C GLN A 319 6.54 -24.26 5.42
N GLY A 320 5.26 -24.53 5.15
CA GLY A 320 4.18 -24.42 6.12
C GLY A 320 3.69 -22.99 6.34
N TYR A 321 3.93 -22.07 5.39
CA TYR A 321 3.35 -20.73 5.45
C TYR A 321 1.95 -20.73 4.84
N SER A 322 0.99 -20.16 5.57
CA SER A 322 -0.30 -19.79 5.01
C SER A 322 -0.13 -18.59 4.08
N CYS A 323 -0.63 -18.73 2.85
CA CYS A 323 -0.43 -17.76 1.78
C CYS A 323 -1.66 -16.88 1.60
N VAL A 324 -1.49 -15.56 1.77
CA VAL A 324 -2.55 -14.57 1.57
C VAL A 324 -2.44 -13.98 0.17
N LEU A 325 -3.43 -14.31 -0.67
CA LEU A 325 -3.51 -13.92 -2.08
C LEU A 325 -4.73 -13.03 -2.30
N ILE A 326 -4.64 -12.16 -3.30
CA ILE A 326 -5.74 -11.30 -3.76
C ILE A 326 -5.96 -11.59 -5.24
N PRO A 327 -6.72 -12.64 -5.58
CA PRO A 327 -6.84 -13.14 -6.95
C PRO A 327 -7.38 -12.11 -7.96
N GLY A 328 -8.32 -11.26 -7.55
CA GLY A 328 -8.88 -10.19 -8.39
C GLY A 328 -7.81 -9.27 -8.95
N GLY A 329 -6.95 -8.77 -8.06
CA GLY A 329 -5.79 -7.95 -8.36
C GLY A 329 -6.14 -6.72 -9.21
N VAL A 330 -5.26 -6.39 -10.15
CA VAL A 330 -5.42 -5.21 -11.03
C VAL A 330 -6.69 -5.26 -11.87
N SER A 331 -7.18 -6.45 -12.26
CA SER A 331 -8.43 -6.52 -13.02
C SER A 331 -9.59 -5.98 -12.19
N GLU A 332 -9.65 -6.32 -10.91
CA GLU A 332 -10.72 -5.83 -10.05
C GLU A 332 -10.71 -4.30 -9.91
N MET A 333 -9.52 -3.69 -9.81
CA MET A 333 -9.36 -2.23 -9.84
C MET A 333 -9.99 -1.59 -11.09
N LEU A 334 -9.91 -2.28 -12.24
CA LEU A 334 -10.48 -1.79 -13.50
C LEU A 334 -12.01 -1.88 -13.54
N TYR A 335 -12.61 -2.82 -12.81
CA TYR A 335 -14.06 -3.01 -12.70
C TYR A 335 -14.68 -2.32 -11.48
N MET A 336 -13.89 -1.66 -10.63
CA MET A 336 -14.43 -0.87 -9.53
C MET A 336 -15.46 0.15 -10.03
N GLU A 337 -16.58 0.22 -9.30
CA GLU A 337 -17.67 1.15 -9.51
C GLU A 337 -18.06 1.77 -8.15
N PRO A 338 -18.53 3.02 -8.11
CA PRO A 338 -19.07 3.60 -6.88
C PRO A 338 -20.22 2.75 -6.33
N ASP A 339 -20.30 2.65 -5.01
CA ASP A 339 -21.40 2.04 -4.25
C ASP A 339 -21.66 0.55 -4.58
N ARG A 340 -20.65 -0.14 -5.10
CA ARG A 340 -20.70 -1.57 -5.45
C ARG A 340 -19.48 -2.28 -4.93
N GLU A 341 -19.68 -3.48 -4.41
CA GLU A 341 -18.58 -4.41 -4.15
C GLU A 341 -18.34 -5.25 -5.40
N VAL A 342 -17.10 -5.27 -5.86
CA VAL A 342 -16.72 -5.89 -7.14
C VAL A 342 -15.57 -6.85 -6.89
N VAL A 343 -15.73 -8.08 -7.35
CA VAL A 343 -14.66 -9.09 -7.34
C VAL A 343 -14.43 -9.65 -8.74
N TYR A 344 -13.17 -9.88 -9.11
CA TYR A 344 -12.82 -10.41 -10.44
C TYR A 344 -12.26 -11.83 -10.31
N LEU A 345 -13.13 -12.84 -10.39
CA LEU A 345 -12.81 -14.22 -10.03
C LEU A 345 -13.14 -15.26 -11.11
N LYS A 346 -14.11 -15.01 -11.99
CA LYS A 346 -14.56 -16.01 -13.00
C LYS A 346 -13.44 -16.40 -13.96
N LYS A 347 -12.51 -15.48 -14.22
CA LYS A 347 -11.34 -15.71 -15.09
C LYS A 347 -10.04 -15.90 -14.31
N ARG A 348 -10.11 -16.18 -13.00
CA ARG A 348 -8.95 -16.36 -12.12
C ARG A 348 -8.89 -17.79 -11.58
N PHE A 349 -7.98 -18.57 -12.13
CA PHE A 349 -7.82 -19.99 -11.79
C PHE A 349 -6.50 -20.31 -11.09
N GLY A 350 -5.53 -19.38 -11.11
CA GLY A 350 -4.15 -19.66 -10.70
C GLY A 350 -4.02 -20.04 -9.22
N PHE A 351 -4.76 -19.37 -8.33
CA PHE A 351 -4.73 -19.65 -6.90
C PHE A 351 -5.40 -20.99 -6.56
N ILE A 352 -6.52 -21.31 -7.22
CA ILE A 352 -7.22 -22.60 -7.11
C ILE A 352 -6.30 -23.73 -7.55
N ARG A 353 -5.69 -23.59 -8.73
CA ARG A 353 -4.74 -24.58 -9.25
C ARG A 353 -3.58 -24.82 -8.28
N ILE A 354 -3.01 -23.77 -7.68
CA ILE A 354 -1.95 -23.91 -6.68
C ILE A 354 -2.47 -24.63 -5.42
N ALA A 355 -3.66 -24.29 -4.94
CA ALA A 355 -4.28 -24.92 -3.77
C ALA A 355 -4.48 -26.43 -3.98
N ILE A 356 -5.01 -26.84 -5.14
CA ILE A 356 -5.18 -28.26 -5.51
C ILE A 356 -3.83 -28.98 -5.63
N GLU A 357 -2.86 -28.40 -6.34
CA GLU A 357 -1.53 -29.00 -6.51
C GLU A 357 -0.81 -29.25 -5.19
N MET A 358 -1.04 -28.38 -4.21
CA MET A 358 -0.45 -28.47 -2.89
C MET A 358 -1.29 -29.28 -1.91
N GLY A 359 -2.57 -29.53 -2.20
CA GLY A 359 -3.53 -30.05 -1.23
C GLY A 359 -3.74 -29.10 -0.06
N ALA A 360 -3.58 -27.79 -0.29
CA ALA A 360 -3.74 -26.77 0.73
C ALA A 360 -5.20 -26.30 0.73
N PRO A 361 -5.89 -26.23 1.87
CA PRO A 361 -7.27 -25.80 1.88
C PRO A 361 -7.41 -24.35 1.44
N LEU A 362 -8.46 -24.08 0.67
CA LEU A 362 -8.74 -22.77 0.11
C LEU A 362 -9.73 -22.02 1.00
N VAL A 363 -9.34 -20.87 1.54
CA VAL A 363 -10.13 -20.12 2.52
C VAL A 363 -10.71 -18.86 1.86
N PRO A 364 -12.04 -18.75 1.67
CA PRO A 364 -12.68 -17.53 1.22
C PRO A 364 -12.56 -16.46 2.30
N THR A 365 -12.12 -15.26 1.92
CA THR A 365 -11.98 -14.12 2.83
C THR A 365 -12.50 -12.86 2.16
N PHE A 366 -13.38 -12.13 2.84
CA PHE A 366 -13.96 -10.90 2.33
C PHE A 366 -13.68 -9.72 3.27
N ILE A 367 -13.30 -8.57 2.72
CA ILE A 367 -13.02 -7.36 3.50
C ILE A 367 -14.01 -6.25 3.15
N PHE A 368 -14.93 -5.98 4.06
CA PHE A 368 -15.86 -4.87 3.93
C PHE A 368 -15.21 -3.53 4.32
N GLY A 369 -15.65 -2.45 3.66
CA GLY A 369 -15.21 -1.08 3.92
C GLY A 369 -14.00 -0.60 3.11
N HIS A 370 -13.35 -1.49 2.37
CA HIS A 370 -12.22 -1.15 1.51
C HIS A 370 -12.53 -0.17 0.39
N THR A 371 -13.74 -0.24 -0.16
CA THR A 371 -14.21 0.67 -1.19
C THR A 371 -14.36 2.11 -0.69
N HIS A 372 -14.38 2.34 0.62
CA HIS A 372 -14.63 3.65 1.25
C HIS A 372 -13.40 4.31 1.89
N ILE A 373 -12.24 3.63 1.93
CA ILE A 373 -11.01 4.21 2.49
C ILE A 373 -10.29 5.17 1.54
N TYR A 374 -10.64 5.15 0.24
CA TYR A 374 -10.13 6.08 -0.76
C TYR A 374 -11.25 6.52 -1.70
N LYS A 375 -11.19 7.80 -2.11
CA LYS A 375 -11.85 8.27 -3.32
C LYS A 375 -10.91 8.06 -4.50
N TRP A 376 -11.45 7.83 -5.67
CA TRP A 376 -10.65 7.54 -6.86
C TRP A 376 -11.31 8.04 -8.15
N TRP A 377 -10.48 8.22 -9.16
CA TRP A 377 -10.85 8.42 -10.55
C TRP A 377 -9.96 7.55 -11.43
N LYS A 378 -10.56 6.88 -12.43
CA LYS A 378 -9.83 6.04 -13.39
C LYS A 378 -10.21 6.40 -14.83
N PRO A 379 -9.27 6.34 -15.78
CA PRO A 379 -9.59 6.41 -17.20
C PRO A 379 -10.58 5.31 -17.60
N LYS A 380 -11.35 5.57 -18.66
CA LYS A 380 -12.27 4.60 -19.26
C LYS A 380 -11.80 4.25 -20.67
N GLY A 381 -12.06 3.01 -21.11
CA GLY A 381 -11.81 2.55 -22.48
C GLY A 381 -11.02 1.24 -22.56
N MET A 382 -11.14 0.56 -23.70
CA MET A 382 -10.51 -0.76 -23.91
C MET A 382 -8.98 -0.70 -23.87
N LEU A 383 -8.39 0.31 -24.50
CA LEU A 383 -6.93 0.49 -24.55
C LEU A 383 -6.32 0.62 -23.15
N TYR A 384 -6.93 1.42 -22.28
CA TYR A 384 -6.50 1.56 -20.89
C TYR A 384 -6.60 0.23 -20.13
N ASN A 385 -7.71 -0.49 -20.30
CA ASN A 385 -7.93 -1.78 -19.63
C ASN A 385 -6.94 -2.85 -20.10
N GLU A 386 -6.57 -2.86 -21.37
CA GLU A 386 -5.60 -3.79 -21.93
C GLU A 386 -4.18 -3.47 -21.48
N MET A 387 -3.75 -2.21 -21.60
CA MET A 387 -2.44 -1.77 -21.10
C MET A 387 -2.28 -2.04 -19.60
N SER A 388 -3.30 -1.75 -18.79
CA SER A 388 -3.23 -1.95 -17.33
C SER A 388 -3.09 -3.43 -16.96
N ARG A 389 -3.75 -4.32 -17.70
CA ARG A 389 -3.62 -5.78 -17.52
C ARG A 389 -2.23 -6.28 -17.91
N VAL A 390 -1.69 -5.79 -19.02
CA VAL A 390 -0.35 -6.16 -19.51
C VAL A 390 0.73 -5.66 -18.55
N LEU A 391 0.65 -4.41 -18.11
CA LEU A 391 1.59 -3.78 -17.19
C LEU A 391 1.46 -4.30 -15.75
N LYS A 392 0.39 -5.06 -15.43
CA LYS A 392 0.06 -5.49 -14.06
C LYS A 392 0.06 -4.32 -13.08
N PHE A 393 -0.45 -3.19 -13.56
CA PHE A 393 -0.55 -1.93 -12.87
C PHE A 393 -1.72 -1.14 -13.47
N ALA A 394 -2.67 -0.71 -12.64
CA ALA A 394 -3.75 0.18 -13.07
C ALA A 394 -3.45 1.59 -12.59
N PRO A 395 -3.00 2.51 -13.47
CA PRO A 395 -2.85 3.90 -13.10
C PRO A 395 -4.23 4.48 -12.81
N LEU A 396 -4.48 4.79 -11.54
CA LEU A 396 -5.68 5.48 -11.07
C LEU A 396 -5.28 6.63 -10.16
N LEU A 397 -6.01 7.72 -10.23
CA LEU A 397 -5.85 8.83 -9.29
C LEU A 397 -6.67 8.52 -8.06
N PHE A 398 -6.08 8.55 -6.88
CA PHE A 398 -6.80 8.33 -5.62
C PHE A 398 -6.35 9.30 -4.53
N TRP A 399 -7.25 9.56 -3.60
CA TRP A 399 -7.02 10.44 -2.47
C TRP A 399 -7.92 10.04 -1.29
N GLY A 400 -7.46 10.35 -0.09
CA GLY A 400 -8.17 10.17 1.16
C GLY A 400 -8.24 11.50 1.93
N MET A 401 -7.80 11.48 3.19
CA MET A 401 -7.89 12.61 4.12
C MET A 401 -7.24 13.86 3.56
N TYR A 402 -7.95 15.00 3.65
CA TYR A 402 -7.46 16.31 3.21
C TYR A 402 -7.00 16.35 1.73
N GLY A 403 -7.49 15.43 0.89
CA GLY A 403 -7.02 15.30 -0.50
C GLY A 403 -5.62 14.66 -0.64
N THR A 404 -5.04 14.20 0.47
CA THR A 404 -3.76 13.50 0.48
C THR A 404 -3.95 12.01 0.21
N PRO A 405 -2.89 11.26 -0.11
CA PRO A 405 -2.98 9.80 -0.24
C PRO A 405 -3.08 9.02 1.08
N ILE A 406 -3.26 9.71 2.20
CA ILE A 406 -3.55 9.08 3.50
C ILE A 406 -5.01 8.61 3.47
N PRO A 407 -5.32 7.34 3.75
CA PRO A 407 -6.67 6.79 3.64
C PRO A 407 -7.64 7.41 4.65
N PHE A 408 -8.94 7.38 4.36
CA PHE A 408 -9.97 7.78 5.34
C PHE A 408 -10.04 6.78 6.50
N PRO A 409 -10.23 7.22 7.76
CA PRO A 409 -10.29 6.36 8.92
C PRO A 409 -11.67 5.67 9.02
N ARG A 410 -11.92 4.72 8.12
CA ARG A 410 -13.15 3.93 8.07
C ARG A 410 -12.93 2.55 8.72
N PRO A 411 -13.93 1.97 9.41
CA PRO A 411 -13.84 0.60 9.90
C PRO A 411 -13.60 -0.39 8.76
N LEU A 412 -12.81 -1.43 9.03
CA LEU A 412 -12.59 -2.55 8.12
C LEU A 412 -13.07 -3.83 8.80
N TYR A 413 -13.93 -4.57 8.13
CA TYR A 413 -14.46 -5.84 8.65
C TYR A 413 -13.95 -6.97 7.77
N VAL A 414 -13.09 -7.82 8.31
CA VAL A 414 -12.48 -8.97 7.64
C VAL A 414 -13.27 -10.21 8.03
N ALA A 415 -14.09 -10.73 7.13
CA ALA A 415 -14.80 -11.99 7.28
C ALA A 415 -13.96 -13.13 6.71
N ILE A 416 -13.77 -14.20 7.49
CA ILE A 416 -13.02 -15.40 7.11
C ILE A 416 -13.97 -16.59 7.20
N GLY A 417 -14.21 -17.21 6.04
CA GLY A 417 -15.08 -18.38 5.94
C GLY A 417 -14.36 -19.69 6.28
N LYS A 418 -15.12 -20.78 6.23
CA LYS A 418 -14.60 -22.13 6.44
C LYS A 418 -13.64 -22.53 5.31
N PRO A 419 -12.52 -23.24 5.62
CA PRO A 419 -11.65 -23.78 4.59
C PRO A 419 -12.37 -24.80 3.70
N ILE A 420 -12.12 -24.70 2.39
CA ILE A 420 -12.51 -25.69 1.41
C ILE A 420 -11.37 -26.71 1.32
N GLU A 421 -11.61 -27.91 1.84
CA GLU A 421 -10.64 -29.00 1.81
C GLU A 421 -10.44 -29.52 0.38
N LEU A 422 -9.18 -29.67 -0.02
CA LEU A 422 -8.82 -30.06 -1.39
C LEU A 422 -7.95 -31.31 -1.37
N LYS A 423 -8.32 -32.29 -2.20
CA LYS A 423 -7.46 -33.44 -2.44
C LYS A 423 -6.26 -32.99 -3.29
N LYS A 424 -5.06 -33.33 -2.85
CA LYS A 424 -3.84 -33.03 -3.59
C LYS A 424 -3.84 -33.72 -4.97
N ASN A 425 -3.74 -32.94 -6.03
CA ASN A 425 -3.56 -33.42 -7.40
C ASN A 425 -2.45 -32.59 -8.09
N PRO A 426 -1.26 -33.16 -8.37
CA PRO A 426 -0.17 -32.43 -9.03
C PRO A 426 -0.47 -31.93 -10.46
N GLN A 427 -1.47 -32.52 -11.12
CA GLN A 427 -1.89 -32.17 -12.47
C GLN A 427 -3.43 -32.06 -12.51
N PRO A 428 -4.00 -31.00 -11.90
CA PRO A 428 -5.44 -30.84 -11.86
C PRO A 428 -5.99 -30.57 -13.25
N THR A 429 -7.10 -31.23 -13.59
CA THR A 429 -7.77 -31.01 -14.87
C THR A 429 -8.52 -29.67 -14.86
N GLN A 430 -8.89 -29.17 -16.03
CA GLN A 430 -9.63 -27.92 -16.10
C GLN A 430 -11.01 -28.03 -15.46
N GLU A 431 -11.64 -29.20 -15.55
CA GLU A 431 -12.93 -29.52 -14.94
C GLU A 431 -12.83 -29.48 -13.42
N GLU A 432 -11.80 -30.12 -12.82
CA GLU A 432 -11.56 -30.08 -11.38
C GLU A 432 -11.34 -28.65 -10.87
N ILE A 433 -10.59 -27.84 -11.64
CA ILE A 433 -10.38 -26.42 -11.31
C ILE A 433 -11.70 -25.63 -11.35
N LEU A 434 -12.57 -25.90 -12.34
CA LEU A 434 -13.87 -25.23 -12.48
C LEU A 434 -14.85 -25.63 -11.38
N GLU A 435 -14.87 -26.91 -10.99
CA GLU A 435 -15.67 -27.41 -9.87
C GLU A 435 -15.27 -26.71 -8.56
N VAL A 436 -13.97 -26.65 -8.25
CA VAL A 436 -13.47 -25.96 -7.06
C VAL A 436 -13.71 -24.45 -7.15
N GLN A 437 -13.64 -23.85 -8.34
CA GLN A 437 -13.98 -22.44 -8.54
C GLN A 437 -15.46 -22.18 -8.21
N ALA A 438 -16.37 -23.00 -8.70
CA ALA A 438 -17.79 -22.86 -8.43
C ALA A 438 -18.08 -22.98 -6.92
N LEU A 439 -17.45 -23.94 -6.25
CA LEU A 439 -17.53 -24.09 -4.79
C LEU A 439 -16.99 -22.85 -4.06
N PHE A 440 -15.83 -22.34 -4.48
CA PHE A 440 -15.24 -21.13 -3.91
C PHE A 440 -16.13 -19.90 -4.09
N LEU A 441 -16.68 -19.69 -5.29
CA LEU A 441 -17.57 -18.57 -5.58
C LEU A 441 -18.85 -18.63 -4.76
N SER A 442 -19.44 -19.83 -4.63
CA SER A 442 -20.60 -20.06 -3.78
C SER A 442 -20.30 -19.75 -2.31
N ALA A 443 -19.17 -20.26 -1.79
CA ALA A 443 -18.74 -20.01 -0.41
C ALA A 443 -18.42 -18.53 -0.14
N LEU A 444 -17.83 -17.82 -1.10
CA LEU A 444 -17.55 -16.39 -0.99
C LEU A 444 -18.85 -15.55 -1.00
N GLN A 445 -19.81 -15.91 -1.86
CA GLN A 445 -21.12 -15.25 -1.92
C GLN A 445 -21.90 -15.46 -0.62
N ASP A 446 -21.94 -16.69 -0.09
CA ASP A 446 -22.54 -17.00 1.20
C ASP A 446 -21.87 -16.24 2.35
N LEU A 447 -20.53 -16.20 2.38
CA LEU A 447 -19.77 -15.42 3.35
C LEU A 447 -20.14 -13.93 3.28
N TYR A 448 -20.23 -13.37 2.07
CA TYR A 448 -20.65 -11.99 1.87
C TYR A 448 -22.06 -11.74 2.42
N ASP A 449 -23.03 -12.58 2.06
CA ASP A 449 -24.42 -12.42 2.44
C ASP A 449 -24.65 -12.54 3.95
N ARG A 450 -23.90 -13.42 4.63
CA ARG A 450 -23.97 -13.58 6.08
C ARG A 450 -23.38 -12.40 6.85
N HIS A 451 -22.35 -11.75 6.32
CA HIS A 451 -21.62 -10.70 7.04
C HIS A 451 -21.96 -9.27 6.63
N LYS A 452 -22.58 -9.05 5.47
CA LYS A 452 -22.85 -7.70 4.96
C LYS A 452 -23.71 -6.87 5.91
N ALA A 453 -24.66 -7.46 6.64
CA ALA A 453 -25.46 -6.74 7.61
C ALA A 453 -24.62 -6.30 8.83
N ASP A 454 -23.88 -7.22 9.45
CA ASP A 454 -23.01 -6.96 10.60
C ASP A 454 -21.91 -5.93 10.27
N ALA A 455 -21.44 -5.94 9.02
CA ALA A 455 -20.42 -5.01 8.54
C ALA A 455 -20.96 -3.63 8.15
N GLY A 456 -22.29 -3.42 8.10
CA GLY A 456 -22.93 -2.15 7.72
C GLY A 456 -23.17 -1.94 6.21
N TYR A 457 -23.22 -3.03 5.44
CA TYR A 457 -23.31 -3.09 3.97
C TYR A 457 -24.54 -3.88 3.49
N LYS A 458 -25.63 -3.91 4.27
CA LYS A 458 -26.83 -4.73 4.03
C LYS A 458 -27.39 -4.59 2.60
N ASP A 459 -27.42 -3.37 2.09
CA ASP A 459 -28.04 -3.02 0.80
C ASP A 459 -27.01 -2.95 -0.35
N THR A 460 -25.74 -3.24 -0.08
CA THR A 460 -24.67 -3.21 -1.09
C THR A 460 -24.62 -4.55 -1.84
N PRO A 461 -24.81 -4.56 -3.17
CA PRO A 461 -24.67 -5.77 -3.97
C PRO A 461 -23.19 -6.14 -4.20
N LEU A 462 -22.91 -7.46 -4.24
CA LEU A 462 -21.64 -8.02 -4.69
C LEU A 462 -21.74 -8.42 -6.16
N TYR A 463 -20.81 -7.93 -6.99
CA TYR A 463 -20.69 -8.27 -8.40
C TYR A 463 -19.45 -9.13 -8.65
N VAL A 464 -19.66 -10.31 -9.22
CA VAL A 464 -18.58 -11.25 -9.55
C VAL A 464 -18.34 -11.27 -11.07
N TYR A 465 -17.14 -10.84 -11.49
CA TYR A 465 -16.71 -10.77 -12.88
C TYR A 465 -15.74 -11.88 -13.30
#